data_AF-A0A117SHZ0-F1
#
_entry.id   AF-A0A117SHZ0-F1
#
_cell.length_a   1.000
_cell.length_b   1.000
_cell.length_c   1.000
_cell.angle_alpha   90.00
_cell.angle_beta   90.00
_cell.angle_gamma   90.00
#
_symmetry.space_group_name_H-M   'P 1'
#
loop_
_entity.id
_entity.type
_entity.pdbx_description
1 polymer ?
#
loop_
_entity_poly.entity_id
_entity_poly.type
_entity_poly.pdbx_seq_one_letter_code
_entity_poly.pdbx_strand_id
1 'polypeptide(L)'
;MVDNNNVSGGCSCCSDCGDITLNTQTVTLDGCSCGPGCCDVPKDVQIEKKRIVIDFLFLDVSVCTRCQGADTSLDEALSAVSKVLEATGVEVLVNKINVISEELAKQYQFLSSPTIRLNGRDIQMDVKESLCESCGDLCGDDVDCRVWVYQGNEYTIPPKAMIIEALLKEVYGGSNDEQEVPKYSIPDNLTKFYDAMKKK
;
A
#
# COMPACT_ATOMS: atom_id res chain seq x y z
N MET A 1 64.99 -12.26 -8.20
CA MET A 1 63.86 -13.02 -7.65
C MET A 1 62.98 -13.41 -8.83
N VAL A 2 63.06 -14.70 -9.23
CA VAL A 2 62.01 -15.64 -9.70
C VAL A 2 60.84 -15.05 -10.51
N ASP A 3 60.34 -15.57 -11.63
CA ASP A 3 60.77 -16.46 -12.73
C ASP A 3 59.64 -16.37 -13.79
N ASN A 4 60.03 -16.34 -15.06
CA ASN A 4 59.46 -16.98 -16.26
C ASN A 4 57.95 -17.30 -16.50
N ASN A 5 57.63 -17.15 -17.80
CA ASN A 5 56.67 -17.88 -18.67
C ASN A 5 55.22 -17.38 -18.73
N ASN A 6 54.74 -16.83 -19.86
CA ASN A 6 54.42 -17.46 -21.16
C ASN A 6 53.13 -18.31 -21.11
N VAL A 7 52.13 -17.96 -21.93
CA VAL A 7 51.46 -18.81 -22.94
C VAL A 7 50.17 -18.14 -23.43
N SER A 8 50.08 -18.00 -24.75
CA SER A 8 48.85 -17.69 -25.48
C SER A 8 47.83 -18.83 -25.35
N GLY A 9 46.55 -18.50 -25.14
CA GLY A 9 45.46 -19.46 -25.27
C GLY A 9 44.17 -18.73 -25.61
N GLY A 10 43.77 -18.78 -26.89
CA GLY A 10 42.47 -18.28 -27.32
C GLY A 10 41.35 -19.07 -26.65
N CYS A 11 40.38 -18.36 -26.07
CA CYS A 11 39.12 -18.95 -25.63
C CYS A 11 38.26 -19.20 -26.86
N SER A 12 38.35 -20.41 -27.40
CA SER A 12 37.44 -20.99 -28.39
C SER A 12 36.64 -22.10 -27.72
N CYS A 13 35.49 -21.75 -27.17
CA CYS A 13 34.36 -22.63 -26.85
C CYS A 13 33.16 -21.69 -26.69
N CYS A 14 32.11 -21.73 -27.51
CA CYS A 14 31.32 -22.87 -27.93
C CYS A 14 30.84 -22.68 -29.38
N SER A 15 31.16 -23.62 -30.26
CA SER A 15 30.41 -23.89 -31.48
C SER A 15 29.80 -25.26 -31.29
N ASP A 16 28.46 -25.29 -31.17
CA ASP A 16 27.54 -26.43 -31.13
C ASP A 16 26.60 -26.34 -29.92
N CYS A 17 25.54 -25.56 -30.07
CA CYS A 17 24.27 -25.89 -29.45
C CYS A 17 23.37 -26.45 -30.55
N GLY A 18 23.61 -27.72 -30.86
CA GLY A 18 22.68 -28.53 -31.63
C GLY A 18 21.36 -28.64 -30.88
N ASP A 19 20.29 -28.40 -31.62
CA ASP A 19 18.89 -28.54 -31.24
C ASP A 19 18.60 -29.94 -30.69
N ILE A 20 18.13 -30.04 -29.45
CA ILE A 20 17.48 -31.26 -28.93
C ILE A 20 16.25 -30.84 -28.13
N THR A 21 15.11 -31.02 -28.78
CA THR A 21 13.79 -31.17 -28.18
C THR A 21 13.75 -32.31 -27.16
N LEU A 22 12.78 -32.19 -26.24
CA LEU A 22 12.04 -33.22 -25.50
C LEU A 22 12.51 -33.63 -24.10
N ASN A 23 11.59 -33.35 -23.18
CA ASN A 23 10.93 -34.33 -22.31
C ASN A 23 11.67 -34.85 -21.07
N THR A 24 10.84 -35.03 -20.05
CA THR A 24 11.07 -35.69 -18.77
C THR A 24 11.84 -37.00 -18.92
N GLN A 25 13.03 -37.12 -18.32
CA GLN A 25 13.41 -38.21 -17.41
C GLN A 25 14.88 -38.14 -16.99
N THR A 26 15.09 -38.65 -15.78
CA THR A 26 16.32 -38.86 -15.02
C THR A 26 17.49 -39.43 -15.81
N VAL A 27 18.67 -38.80 -15.73
CA VAL A 27 19.96 -39.44 -16.00
C VAL A 27 20.99 -38.97 -14.98
N THR A 28 21.55 -39.94 -14.24
CA THR A 28 22.74 -39.78 -13.39
C THR A 28 24.01 -39.85 -14.23
N LEU A 29 24.86 -38.84 -14.01
CA LEU A 29 26.33 -38.79 -14.12
C LEU A 29 27.01 -39.32 -15.40
N ASP A 30 27.46 -38.39 -16.25
CA ASP A 30 28.80 -38.45 -16.83
C ASP A 30 29.43 -37.05 -16.81
N GLY A 31 30.68 -37.00 -16.34
CA GLY A 31 31.31 -35.79 -15.81
C GLY A 31 31.73 -34.78 -16.87
N CYS A 32 31.11 -33.60 -16.84
CA CYS A 32 31.71 -32.37 -17.36
C CYS A 32 32.33 -31.59 -16.20
N SER A 33 33.67 -31.57 -16.17
CA SER A 33 34.45 -30.82 -15.18
C SER A 33 34.56 -29.36 -15.62
N CYS A 34 33.50 -28.58 -15.40
CA CYS A 34 33.55 -27.13 -15.50
C CYS A 34 34.18 -26.58 -14.21
N GLY A 35 35.23 -25.76 -14.34
CA GLY A 35 35.91 -25.14 -13.21
C GLY A 35 34.95 -24.35 -12.29
N PRO A 36 35.29 -24.16 -11.00
CA PRO A 36 34.45 -23.43 -10.07
C PRO A 36 34.40 -21.96 -10.51
N GLY A 37 33.25 -21.51 -11.01
CA GLY A 37 33.07 -20.10 -11.37
C GLY A 37 31.97 -19.75 -12.36
N CYS A 38 31.32 -20.71 -13.03
CA CYS A 38 30.26 -20.40 -14.03
C CYS A 38 28.84 -20.85 -13.64
N CYS A 39 28.67 -21.56 -12.52
CA CYS A 39 27.38 -22.08 -12.07
C CYS A 39 27.07 -21.72 -10.61
N ASP A 40 27.58 -20.59 -10.11
CA ASP A 40 27.13 -20.06 -8.84
C ASP A 40 25.66 -19.65 -8.99
N VAL A 41 24.77 -20.58 -8.63
CA VAL A 41 23.37 -20.29 -8.38
C VAL A 41 23.37 -19.19 -7.31
N PRO A 42 22.84 -17.99 -7.60
CA PRO A 42 22.74 -16.96 -6.59
C PRO A 42 22.03 -17.56 -5.39
N LYS A 43 22.70 -17.53 -4.22
CA LYS A 43 22.08 -17.85 -2.93
C LYS A 43 20.75 -17.12 -2.85
N ASP A 44 19.69 -17.82 -2.44
CA ASP A 44 18.34 -17.29 -2.25
C ASP A 44 18.37 -15.81 -1.91
N VAL A 45 18.13 -14.97 -2.93
CA VAL A 45 17.87 -13.56 -2.70
C VAL A 45 16.52 -13.58 -2.01
N GLN A 46 16.53 -13.40 -0.69
CA GLN A 46 15.33 -13.08 0.07
C GLN A 46 14.82 -11.75 -0.50
N ILE A 47 14.02 -11.82 -1.56
CA ILE A 47 13.32 -10.66 -2.09
C ILE A 47 12.38 -10.25 -0.97
N GLU A 48 12.75 -9.20 -0.22
CA GLU A 48 11.83 -8.61 0.73
C GLU A 48 10.58 -8.22 -0.04
N LYS A 49 9.48 -8.94 0.23
CA LYS A 49 8.21 -8.66 -0.40
C LYS A 49 7.80 -7.24 -0.02
N LYS A 50 7.59 -6.40 -1.03
CA LYS A 50 7.09 -5.05 -0.82
C LYS A 50 5.73 -5.15 -0.12
N ARG A 51 5.56 -4.46 1.00
CA ARG A 51 4.31 -4.45 1.77
C ARG A 51 3.68 -3.07 1.78
N ILE A 52 2.37 -3.01 1.60
CA ILE A 52 1.56 -1.80 1.80
C ILE A 52 0.72 -2.00 3.05
N VAL A 53 0.85 -1.09 4.00
CA VAL A 53 -0.04 -1.00 5.17
C VAL A 53 -1.09 0.06 4.88
N ILE A 54 -2.36 -0.33 4.94
CA ILE A 54 -3.51 0.54 4.72
C ILE A 54 -4.20 0.75 6.06
N ASP A 55 -4.28 2.00 6.50
CA ASP A 55 -5.09 2.35 7.66
C ASP A 55 -6.37 3.03 7.19
N PHE A 56 -7.51 2.44 7.52
CA PHE A 56 -8.84 3.01 7.32
C PHE A 56 -9.37 3.49 8.67
N LEU A 57 -9.38 4.80 8.87
CA LEU A 57 -9.81 5.44 10.12
C LEU A 57 -11.21 6.01 9.93
N PHE A 58 -12.13 5.66 10.83
CA PHE A 58 -13.53 6.06 10.74
C PHE A 58 -14.13 6.32 12.12
N LEU A 59 -15.23 7.08 12.16
CA LEU A 59 -16.00 7.32 13.39
C LEU A 59 -17.05 6.23 13.61
N ASP A 60 -17.70 5.78 12.54
CA ASP A 60 -18.71 4.73 12.61
C ASP A 60 -19.00 4.14 11.21
N VAL A 61 -19.02 2.82 11.08
CA VAL A 61 -19.45 2.11 9.84
C VAL A 61 -20.81 1.43 9.99
N SER A 62 -21.50 1.62 11.12
CA SER A 62 -22.81 0.99 11.35
C SER A 62 -23.98 1.84 10.88
N VAL A 63 -23.88 3.17 10.96
CA VAL A 63 -24.91 4.17 10.65
C VAL A 63 -24.41 5.21 9.64
N CYS A 64 -23.15 5.65 9.75
CA CYS A 64 -22.66 6.72 8.88
C CYS A 64 -22.47 6.26 7.42
N THR A 65 -23.34 6.75 6.53
CA THR A 65 -23.33 6.42 5.09
C THR A 65 -22.03 6.79 4.38
N ARG A 66 -21.37 7.88 4.78
CA ARG A 66 -20.07 8.28 4.21
C ARG A 66 -18.95 7.31 4.58
N CYS A 67 -18.90 6.88 5.84
CA CYS A 67 -17.94 5.89 6.31
C CYS A 67 -18.19 4.52 5.70
N GLN A 68 -19.45 4.08 5.64
CA GLN A 68 -19.85 2.84 4.95
C GLN A 68 -19.48 2.84 3.47
N GLY A 69 -19.74 3.95 2.79
CA GLY A 69 -19.37 4.12 1.39
C GLY A 69 -17.87 4.09 1.17
N ALA A 70 -17.09 4.70 2.07
CA ALA A 70 -15.63 4.67 2.01
C ALA A 70 -15.08 3.25 2.27
N ASP A 71 -15.64 2.54 3.24
CA ASP A 71 -15.30 1.14 3.53
C ASP A 71 -15.55 0.25 2.31
N THR A 72 -16.72 0.40 1.69
CA THR A 72 -17.11 -0.33 0.46
C THR A 72 -16.18 0.03 -0.69
N SER A 73 -15.89 1.32 -0.89
CA SER A 73 -15.02 1.80 -1.99
C SER A 73 -13.59 1.28 -1.83
N LEU A 74 -13.10 1.17 -0.59
CA LEU A 74 -11.80 0.58 -0.29
C LEU A 74 -11.79 -0.92 -0.62
N ASP A 75 -12.78 -1.68 -0.17
CA ASP A 75 -12.89 -3.11 -0.44
C ASP A 75 -12.99 -3.39 -1.96
N GLU A 76 -13.77 -2.60 -2.69
CA GLU A 76 -13.86 -2.70 -4.15
C GLU A 76 -12.54 -2.35 -4.86
N ALA A 77 -11.82 -1.32 -4.39
CA ALA A 77 -10.54 -0.93 -4.93
C ALA A 77 -9.50 -2.05 -4.76
N LEU A 78 -9.43 -2.63 -3.55
CA LEU A 78 -8.55 -3.77 -3.24
C LEU A 78 -8.87 -4.99 -4.09
N SER A 79 -10.15 -5.30 -4.26
CA SER A 79 -10.58 -6.39 -5.14
C SER A 79 -10.11 -6.17 -6.57
N ALA A 80 -10.23 -4.94 -7.09
CA ALA A 80 -9.85 -4.59 -8.46
C ALA A 80 -8.34 -4.70 -8.74
N VAL A 81 -7.48 -4.39 -7.76
CA VAL A 81 -6.02 -4.43 -7.93
C VAL A 81 -5.37 -5.72 -7.43
N SER A 82 -6.10 -6.58 -6.72
CA SER A 82 -5.59 -7.81 -6.07
C SER A 82 -4.66 -8.63 -6.97
N LYS A 83 -5.11 -8.99 -8.17
CA LYS A 83 -4.33 -9.79 -9.13
C LYS A 83 -3.01 -9.13 -9.54
N VAL A 84 -2.97 -7.81 -9.65
CA VAL A 84 -1.76 -7.07 -10.04
C VAL A 84 -0.76 -7.03 -8.88
N LEU A 85 -1.25 -6.81 -7.67
CA LEU A 85 -0.41 -6.78 -6.46
C LEU A 85 0.16 -8.19 -6.16
N GLU A 86 -0.67 -9.22 -6.25
CA GLU A 86 -0.25 -10.62 -6.08
C GLU A 86 0.80 -11.03 -7.12
N ALA A 87 0.59 -10.70 -8.40
CA ALA A 87 1.54 -11.02 -9.48
C ALA A 87 2.89 -10.32 -9.33
N THR A 88 2.94 -9.20 -8.60
CA THR A 88 4.18 -8.46 -8.33
C THR A 88 4.75 -8.73 -6.94
N GLY A 89 4.19 -9.72 -6.22
CA GLY A 89 4.67 -10.11 -4.89
C GLY A 89 4.46 -9.04 -3.81
N VAL A 90 3.51 -8.13 -4.03
CA VAL A 90 3.17 -7.07 -3.07
C VAL A 90 2.14 -7.58 -2.08
N GLU A 91 2.47 -7.53 -0.80
CA GLU A 91 1.54 -7.87 0.29
C GLU A 91 0.75 -6.63 0.74
N VAL A 92 -0.55 -6.76 0.96
CA VAL A 92 -1.41 -5.69 1.49
C VAL A 92 -1.92 -6.08 2.87
N LEU A 93 -1.73 -5.21 3.84
CA LEU A 93 -2.31 -5.31 5.18
C LEU A 93 -3.31 -4.18 5.37
N VAL A 94 -4.54 -4.49 5.79
CA VAL A 94 -5.59 -3.49 6.02
C VAL A 94 -5.95 -3.45 7.50
N ASN A 95 -5.80 -2.29 8.12
CA ASN A 95 -6.22 -2.01 9.48
C ASN A 95 -7.45 -1.10 9.44
N LYS A 96 -8.60 -1.63 9.84
CA LYS A 96 -9.83 -0.85 10.03
C LYS A 96 -9.88 -0.36 11.47
N ILE A 97 -9.72 0.95 11.69
CA ILE A 97 -9.54 1.58 13.00
C ILE A 97 -10.76 2.46 13.30
N ASN A 98 -11.55 2.06 14.29
CA ASN A 98 -12.67 2.85 14.79
C ASN A 98 -12.18 3.88 15.82
N VAL A 99 -12.14 5.16 15.43
CA VAL A 99 -11.59 6.27 16.23
C VAL A 99 -12.69 6.88 17.11
N ILE A 100 -13.19 6.09 18.06
CA ILE A 100 -14.35 6.45 18.90
C ILE A 100 -14.08 7.48 20.00
N SER A 101 -12.82 7.86 20.23
CA SER A 101 -12.45 8.74 21.34
C SER A 101 -11.37 9.75 20.97
N GLU A 102 -11.27 10.81 21.76
CA GLU A 102 -10.23 11.83 21.61
C GLU A 102 -8.81 11.27 21.79
N GLU A 103 -8.64 10.28 22.67
CA GLU A 103 -7.36 9.61 22.89
C GLU A 103 -6.92 8.87 21.63
N LEU A 104 -7.85 8.16 20.98
CA LEU A 104 -7.58 7.50 19.71
C LEU A 104 -7.31 8.53 18.60
N ALA A 105 -8.07 9.62 18.55
CA ALA A 105 -7.82 10.69 17.58
C ALA A 105 -6.41 11.29 17.73
N LYS A 106 -5.95 11.49 18.97
CA LYS A 106 -4.58 11.95 19.28
C LYS A 106 -3.53 10.89 18.93
N GLN A 107 -3.76 9.63 19.27
CA GLN A 107 -2.85 8.53 18.97
C GLN A 107 -2.61 8.38 17.47
N TYR A 108 -3.68 8.49 16.67
CA TYR A 108 -3.61 8.31 15.22
C TYR A 108 -3.53 9.61 14.44
N GLN A 109 -3.43 10.77 15.10
CA GLN A 109 -3.45 12.09 14.45
C GLN A 109 -4.61 12.21 13.45
N PHE A 110 -5.81 11.82 13.87
CA PHE A 110 -6.98 11.73 13.03
C PHE A 110 -7.57 13.13 12.80
N LEU A 111 -7.71 13.54 11.53
CA LEU A 111 -8.21 14.87 11.21
C LEU A 111 -9.71 14.87 10.88
N SER A 112 -10.14 13.91 10.06
CA SER A 112 -11.53 13.87 9.61
C SER A 112 -11.95 12.47 9.20
N SER A 113 -13.23 12.17 9.37
CA SER A 113 -13.80 10.88 9.01
C SER A 113 -14.49 10.91 7.65
N PRO A 114 -14.39 9.85 6.84
CA PRO A 114 -13.43 8.76 6.91
C PRO A 114 -12.03 9.19 6.43
N THR A 115 -10.97 8.46 6.78
CA THR A 115 -9.59 8.69 6.29
C THR A 115 -8.97 7.37 5.82
N ILE A 116 -8.28 7.39 4.69
CA ILE A 116 -7.53 6.24 4.14
C ILE A 116 -6.06 6.65 4.03
N ARG A 117 -5.17 5.87 4.63
CA ARG A 117 -3.72 6.08 4.56
C ARG A 117 -3.02 4.89 3.96
N LEU A 118 -1.99 5.13 3.17
CA LEU A 118 -1.06 4.14 2.65
C LEU A 118 0.31 4.39 3.29
N ASN A 119 0.84 3.40 4.00
CA ASN A 119 2.11 3.50 4.73
C ASN A 119 2.20 4.76 5.61
N GLY A 120 1.10 5.07 6.30
CA GLY A 120 0.97 6.25 7.17
C GLY A 120 0.67 7.57 6.47
N ARG A 121 0.70 7.63 5.13
CA ARG A 121 0.40 8.84 4.34
C ARG A 121 -1.04 8.85 3.88
N ASP A 122 -1.75 9.95 4.13
CA ASP A 122 -3.12 10.12 3.63
C ASP A 122 -3.15 10.17 2.10
N ILE A 123 -4.11 9.48 1.47
CA ILE A 123 -4.28 9.51 0.01
C ILE A 123 -4.68 10.89 -0.52
N GLN A 124 -5.16 11.80 0.34
CA GLN A 124 -5.43 13.21 0.03
C GLN A 124 -5.16 14.08 1.26
N MET A 125 -3.96 14.64 1.35
CA MET A 125 -3.52 15.46 2.50
C MET A 125 -4.38 16.71 2.75
N ASP A 126 -4.88 17.34 1.67
CA ASP A 126 -5.77 18.50 1.79
C ASP A 126 -7.18 18.06 2.20
N VAL A 127 -7.48 18.22 3.48
CA VAL A 127 -8.78 17.88 4.06
C VAL A 127 -9.78 19.00 3.75
N LYS A 128 -10.90 18.61 3.14
CA LYS A 128 -12.12 19.42 3.05
C LYS A 128 -13.23 18.74 3.84
N GLU A 129 -14.16 19.52 4.35
CA GLU A 129 -15.24 19.02 5.19
C GLU A 129 -16.57 19.65 4.81
N SER A 130 -17.65 18.91 5.06
CA SER A 130 -19.03 19.40 4.93
C SER A 130 -19.94 18.66 5.91
N LEU A 131 -21.08 19.29 6.22
CA LEU A 131 -22.09 18.76 7.13
C LEU A 131 -22.44 17.32 6.77
N CYS A 132 -22.38 16.44 7.77
CA CYS A 132 -22.66 15.02 7.63
C CYS A 132 -23.91 14.66 8.43
N GLU A 133 -25.04 14.59 7.74
CA GLU A 133 -26.32 14.23 8.35
C GLU A 133 -26.24 12.89 9.11
N SER A 134 -25.60 11.86 8.54
CA SER A 134 -25.53 10.55 9.19
C SER A 134 -24.67 10.54 10.47
N CYS A 135 -23.60 11.33 10.53
CA CYS A 135 -22.85 11.48 11.79
C CYS A 135 -23.59 12.38 12.78
N GLY A 136 -24.37 13.35 12.28
CA GLY A 136 -25.21 14.19 13.13
C GLY A 136 -26.35 13.43 13.77
N ASP A 137 -27.02 12.54 13.02
CA ASP A 137 -28.01 11.61 13.55
C ASP A 137 -27.39 10.66 14.60
N LEU A 138 -26.14 10.25 14.37
CA LEU A 138 -25.39 9.38 15.27
C LEU A 138 -25.09 10.05 16.61
N CYS A 139 -24.56 11.27 16.62
CA CYS A 139 -24.15 11.95 17.85
C CYS A 139 -25.25 12.86 18.45
N GLY A 140 -26.27 13.22 17.69
CA GLY A 140 -27.36 14.11 18.09
C GLY A 140 -27.03 15.61 17.98
N ASP A 141 -26.02 15.99 17.20
CA ASP A 141 -25.60 17.38 16.97
C ASP A 141 -24.96 17.54 15.58
N ASP A 142 -24.84 18.76 15.07
CA ASP A 142 -24.26 19.01 13.75
C ASP A 142 -22.74 18.78 13.73
N VAL A 143 -22.29 17.93 12.81
CA VAL A 143 -20.88 17.58 12.64
C VAL A 143 -20.48 17.54 11.16
N ASP A 144 -19.32 18.12 10.87
CA ASP A 144 -18.73 18.09 9.53
C ASP A 144 -17.84 16.85 9.36
N CYS A 145 -17.94 16.19 8.21
CA CYS A 145 -17.10 15.06 7.85
C CYS A 145 -16.43 15.30 6.50
N ARG A 146 -15.44 14.47 6.21
CA ARG A 146 -14.56 14.61 5.05
C ARG A 146 -15.32 14.65 3.73
N VAL A 147 -14.81 15.49 2.84
CA VAL A 147 -15.12 15.58 1.42
C VAL A 147 -13.86 15.24 0.64
N TRP A 148 -14.04 14.38 -0.35
CA TRP A 148 -12.99 13.91 -1.26
C TRP A 148 -13.02 14.76 -2.52
N VAL A 149 -11.85 15.18 -3.00
CA VAL A 149 -11.72 15.94 -4.24
C VAL A 149 -10.98 15.07 -5.23
N TYR A 150 -11.65 14.73 -6.32
CA TYR A 150 -11.07 13.88 -7.36
C TYR A 150 -11.48 14.38 -8.74
N GLN A 151 -10.49 14.58 -9.61
CA GLN A 151 -10.68 15.09 -10.97
C GLN A 151 -11.54 16.38 -11.04
N GLY A 152 -11.33 17.29 -10.08
CA GLY A 152 -12.04 18.57 -10.00
C GLY A 152 -13.46 18.51 -9.43
N ASN A 153 -13.94 17.34 -9.03
CA ASN A 153 -15.26 17.15 -8.43
C ASN A 153 -15.16 16.81 -6.95
N GLU A 154 -16.18 17.17 -6.18
CA GLU A 154 -16.30 16.86 -4.75
C GLU A 154 -17.21 15.65 -4.54
N TYR A 155 -16.82 14.77 -3.62
CA TYR A 155 -17.53 13.55 -3.28
C TYR A 155 -17.61 13.36 -1.76
N THR A 156 -18.74 12.91 -1.27
CA THR A 156 -18.93 12.53 0.14
C THR A 156 -18.43 11.12 0.46
N ILE A 157 -18.18 10.32 -0.58
CA ILE A 157 -17.63 8.97 -0.56
C ILE A 157 -16.42 8.95 -1.51
N PRO A 158 -15.25 8.43 -1.12
CA PRO A 158 -14.08 8.44 -1.98
C PRO A 158 -14.35 7.59 -3.24
N PRO A 159 -14.18 8.14 -4.46
CA PRO A 159 -14.33 7.35 -5.66
C PRO A 159 -13.33 6.18 -5.67
N LYS A 160 -13.79 4.98 -6.02
CA LYS A 160 -12.91 3.80 -6.16
C LYS A 160 -11.65 4.08 -6.99
N ALA A 161 -11.79 4.81 -8.10
CA ALA A 161 -10.68 5.14 -8.99
C ALA A 161 -9.57 5.92 -8.26
N MET A 162 -9.93 6.84 -7.37
CA MET A 162 -8.99 7.60 -6.53
C MET A 162 -8.15 6.66 -5.64
N ILE A 163 -8.78 5.67 -5.01
CA ILE A 163 -8.11 4.71 -4.13
C ILE A 163 -7.18 3.80 -4.95
N ILE A 164 -7.65 3.32 -6.12
CA ILE A 164 -6.83 2.52 -7.04
C ILE A 164 -5.59 3.30 -7.50
N GLU A 165 -5.75 4.56 -7.90
CA GLU A 165 -4.63 5.41 -8.30
C GLU A 165 -3.61 5.58 -7.17
N ALA A 166 -4.09 5.83 -5.94
CA ALA A 166 -3.21 5.95 -4.78
C ALA A 166 -2.42 4.65 -4.52
N LEU A 167 -3.07 3.48 -4.58
CA LEU A 167 -2.42 2.18 -4.40
C LEU A 167 -1.36 1.92 -5.47
N LEU A 168 -1.69 2.15 -6.75
CA LEU A 168 -0.74 1.94 -7.83
C LEU A 168 0.42 2.93 -7.77
N LYS A 169 0.16 4.18 -7.35
CA LYS A 169 1.21 5.18 -7.13
C LYS A 169 2.13 4.79 -5.98
N GLU A 170 1.62 4.24 -4.88
CA GLU A 170 2.44 3.74 -3.77
C GLU A 170 3.37 2.60 -4.22
N VAL A 171 2.89 1.74 -5.13
CA VAL A 171 3.67 0.61 -5.63
C VAL A 171 4.68 1.03 -6.70
N TYR A 172 4.29 1.87 -7.65
CA TYR A 172 5.06 2.12 -8.87
C TYR A 172 5.50 3.58 -9.08
N GLY A 173 4.97 4.52 -8.30
CA GLY A 173 5.15 5.96 -8.50
C GLY A 173 6.51 6.53 -8.09
N GLY A 174 7.39 5.70 -7.51
CA GLY A 174 8.65 6.15 -6.91
C GLY A 174 8.45 6.89 -5.59
N SER A 175 9.42 6.80 -4.69
CA SER A 175 9.41 7.56 -3.43
C SER A 175 9.67 9.03 -3.71
N ASN A 176 8.73 9.92 -3.40
CA ASN A 176 9.06 11.33 -3.24
C ASN A 176 8.27 12.00 -2.11
N ASP A 177 9.02 12.88 -1.48
CA ASP A 177 8.71 13.86 -0.44
C ASP A 177 8.46 13.29 0.97
N GLU A 178 9.54 13.33 1.75
CA GLU A 178 9.44 13.62 3.18
C GLU A 178 8.81 15.01 3.33
N GLN A 179 7.61 15.06 3.90
CA GLN A 179 6.90 16.31 4.16
C GLN A 179 6.91 16.55 5.67
N GLU A 180 7.10 17.81 6.06
CA GLU A 180 6.99 18.21 7.46
C GLU A 180 5.59 17.90 7.97
N VAL A 181 5.49 16.97 8.92
CA VAL A 181 4.24 16.66 9.60
C VAL A 181 3.99 17.79 10.61
N PRO A 182 2.97 18.64 10.41
CA PRO A 182 2.65 19.68 11.38
C PRO A 182 2.29 19.04 12.72
N LYS A 183 2.57 19.75 13.82
CA LYS A 183 2.22 19.29 15.15
C LYS A 183 0.70 19.11 15.24
N TYR A 184 0.26 17.88 15.48
CA TYR A 184 -1.16 17.55 15.57
C TYR A 184 -1.86 18.27 16.74
N SER A 185 -3.04 18.81 16.45
CA SER A 185 -4.05 19.27 17.41
C SER A 185 -5.39 18.68 17.02
N ILE A 186 -6.24 18.36 18.00
CA ILE A 186 -7.58 17.86 17.71
C ILE A 186 -8.40 18.93 16.97
N PRO A 187 -8.98 18.62 15.81
CA PRO A 187 -9.79 19.57 15.05
C PRO A 187 -11.22 19.70 15.59
N ASP A 188 -11.85 20.83 15.30
CA ASP A 188 -13.15 21.23 15.86
C ASP A 188 -14.28 20.24 15.54
N ASN A 189 -14.28 19.66 14.33
CA ASN A 189 -15.24 18.63 13.92
C ASN A 189 -15.23 17.43 14.88
N LEU A 190 -14.04 16.95 15.27
CA LEU A 190 -13.88 15.82 16.17
C LEU A 190 -14.23 16.19 17.61
N THR A 191 -13.83 17.38 18.07
CA THR A 191 -14.23 17.88 19.39
C THR A 191 -15.76 17.92 19.52
N LYS A 192 -16.46 18.49 18.53
CA LYS A 192 -17.93 18.51 18.50
C LYS A 192 -18.52 17.10 18.52
N PHE A 193 -18.02 16.20 17.68
CA PHE A 193 -18.50 14.82 17.62
C PHE A 193 -18.37 14.11 18.97
N TYR A 194 -17.18 14.15 19.59
CA TYR A 194 -16.95 13.45 20.86
C TYR A 194 -17.73 14.08 22.01
N ASP A 195 -17.87 15.41 22.06
CA ASP A 195 -18.65 16.06 23.10
C ASP A 195 -20.15 15.78 22.96
N ALA A 196 -20.67 15.68 21.75
CA ALA A 196 -22.04 15.25 21.49
C ALA A 196 -22.26 13.79 21.93
N MET A 197 -21.32 12.89 21.57
CA MET A 197 -21.38 11.48 21.97
C MET A 197 -21.32 11.27 23.50
N LYS A 198 -20.62 12.13 24.26
CA LYS A 198 -20.57 12.06 25.73
C LYS A 198 -21.89 12.47 26.41
N LYS A 199 -22.73 13.26 25.72
CA LYS A 199 -24.00 13.79 26.26
C LYS A 199 -25.18 12.86 26.01
N LYS A 200 -25.01 11.88 25.13
CA LYS A 200 -26.01 10.89 24.72
C LYS A 200 -25.99 9.67 25.65
#